data_AF-A0A4U7CS40-F1
#
_entry.id   AF-A0A4U7CS40-F1
#
_cell.length_a   1.000
_cell.length_b   1.000
_cell.length_c   1.000
_cell.angle_alpha   90.00
_cell.angle_beta   90.00
_cell.angle_gamma   90.00
#
_symmetry.space_group_name_H-M   'P 1'
#
loop_
_entity.id
_entity.type
_entity.pdbx_description
1 polymer ?
#
loop_
_entity_poly.entity_id
_entity_poly.type
_entity_poly.pdbx_seq_one_letter_code
_entity_poly.pdbx_strand_id
1 'polypeptide(L)' 'LEYNERLTQSQLAAETMLPSRTVRYAITRLEEVDAVESRFSFTDARKRVYALNIDAEPQPT' A
#
# COMPACT_ATOMS: atom_id res chain seq x y z
N LEU A 1 1.61 1.24 -19.23
CA LEU A 1 1.50 0.57 -17.91
C LEU A 1 2.17 1.50 -16.93
N GLU A 2 1.39 2.37 -16.28
CA GLU A 2 1.89 3.19 -15.20
C GLU A 2 2.30 2.25 -14.06
N TYR A 3 3.61 2.15 -13.86
CA TYR A 3 4.15 1.35 -12.78
C TYR A 3 3.93 2.18 -11.51
N ASN A 4 2.76 2.03 -10.88
CA ASN A 4 2.58 2.55 -9.52
C ASN A 4 3.72 2.00 -8.67
N GLU A 5 4.56 2.90 -8.16
CA GLU A 5 5.75 2.51 -7.43
C GLU A 5 5.35 1.71 -6.20
N ARG A 6 5.95 0.54 -6.05
CA ARG A 6 5.64 -0.38 -4.95
C ARG A 6 6.54 -0.04 -3.76
N LEU A 7 5.94 0.54 -2.73
CA LEU A 7 6.67 1.09 -1.59
C LEU A 7 6.45 0.24 -0.34
N THR A 8 7.49 0.11 0.48
CA THR A 8 7.34 -0.44 1.83
C THR A 8 6.65 0.58 2.76
N GLN A 9 6.12 0.13 3.91
CA GLN A 9 5.55 1.06 4.91
C GLN A 9 6.54 2.14 5.35
N SER A 10 7.83 1.80 5.40
CA SER A 10 8.90 2.74 5.77
C SER A 10 9.11 3.82 4.73
N GLN A 11 9.09 3.44 3.44
CA GLN A 11 9.17 4.41 2.33
C GLN A 11 7.92 5.28 2.26
N LEU A 12 6.73 4.68 2.40
CA LEU A 12 5.48 5.44 2.50
C LEU A 12 5.50 6.46 3.64
N ALA A 13 6.04 6.10 4.80
CA ALA A 13 6.21 7.04 5.91
C ALA A 13 7.18 8.18 5.59
N ALA A 14 8.27 7.88 4.87
CA ALA A 14 9.22 8.89 4.44
C ALA A 14 8.61 9.85 3.40
N GLU A 15 7.91 9.34 2.40
CA GLU A 15 7.32 10.15 1.32
C GLU A 15 6.13 10.98 1.78
N THR A 16 5.25 10.39 2.60
CA THR A 16 4.07 11.10 3.11
C THR A 16 4.38 12.03 4.27
N MET A 17 5.58 11.93 4.85
CA MET A 17 5.97 12.60 6.10
C MET A 17 5.02 12.31 7.27
N LEU A 18 4.27 11.21 7.20
CA LEU A 18 3.37 10.78 8.28
C LEU A 18 4.11 9.88 9.28
N PRO A 19 3.72 9.92 10.57
CA PRO A 19 4.21 8.94 11.53
C PRO A 19 3.93 7.52 11.08
N SER A 20 4.85 6.58 11.33
CA SER A 20 4.71 5.19 10.87
C SER A 20 3.43 4.49 11.37
N ARG A 21 2.91 4.89 12.53
CA ARG A 21 1.61 4.39 13.05
C ARG A 21 0.44 4.86 12.19
N THR A 22 0.45 6.11 11.74
CA THR A 22 -0.56 6.68 10.86
C THR A 22 -0.53 6.00 9.49
N VAL A 23 0.66 5.76 8.94
CA VAL A 23 0.80 5.02 7.67
C VAL A 23 0.26 3.60 7.79
N ARG A 24 0.60 2.87 8.86
CA ARG A 24 0.07 1.52 9.09
C ARG A 24 -1.45 1.53 9.18
N TYR A 25 -2.01 2.47 9.94
CA TYR A 25 -3.46 2.63 10.07
C TYR A 25 -4.11 2.92 8.71
N ALA A 26 -3.56 3.89 7.95
CA ALA A 26 -4.07 4.25 6.64
C ALA A 26 -4.05 3.07 5.66
N ILE A 27 -2.94 2.32 5.59
CA ILE A 27 -2.82 1.14 4.75
C ILE A 27 -3.89 0.11 5.10
N THR A 28 -4.09 -0.22 6.37
CA THR A 28 -5.14 -1.17 6.78
C THR A 28 -6.52 -0.70 6.31
N ARG A 29 -6.84 0.59 6.46
CA ARG A 29 -8.13 1.13 6.00
C ARG A 29 -8.28 1.15 4.48
N LEU A 30 -7.19 1.32 3.74
CA LEU A 30 -7.18 1.29 2.28
C LEU A 30 -7.27 -0.14 1.72
N GLU A 31 -6.65 -1.12 2.39
CA GLU A 31 -6.81 -2.54 2.07
C GLU A 31 -8.24 -3.03 2.34
N GLU A 32 -8.90 -2.54 3.39
CA GLU A 32 -10.31 -2.87 3.70
C GLU A 32 -11.31 -2.48 2.60
N VAL A 33 -10.97 -1.49 1.79
CA VAL A 33 -11.80 -0.99 0.69
C VAL A 33 -11.20 -1.31 -0.69
N ASP A 34 -10.27 -2.27 -0.74
CA ASP A 34 -9.57 -2.72 -1.94
C ASP A 34 -8.87 -1.60 -2.74
N ALA A 35 -8.59 -0.43 -2.13
CA ALA A 35 -7.92 0.69 -2.79
C ALA A 35 -6.40 0.50 -2.90
N VAL A 36 -5.82 -0.36 -2.06
CA VAL A 36 -4.41 -0.70 -2.03
C VAL A 36 -4.24 -2.21 -1.96
N GLU A 37 -3.32 -2.74 -2.76
CA GLU A 37 -2.88 -4.13 -2.67
C GLU A 37 -1.52 -4.23 -1.97
N SER A 38 -1.24 -5.39 -1.37
CA SER A 38 0.07 -5.69 -0.80
C SER A 38 0.57 -7.09 -1.12
N ARG A 39 1.89 -7.22 -1.26
CA ARG A 39 2.57 -8.48 -1.54
C ARG A 39 3.93 -8.53 -0.88
N PHE A 40 4.53 -9.71 -0.80
CA PHE A 40 5.91 -9.85 -0.32
C PHE A 40 6.88 -9.08 -1.23
N SER A 41 7.88 -8.44 -0.61
CA SER A 41 8.96 -7.81 -1.35
C SER A 41 9.85 -8.87 -1.98
N PHE A 42 10.26 -8.63 -3.23
CA PHE A 42 11.24 -9.47 -3.91
C PHE A 42 12.65 -9.33 -3.31
N THR A 43 12.97 -8.19 -2.69
CA THR A 43 14.30 -7.93 -2.11
C THR A 43 14.45 -8.46 -0.69
N ASP A 44 13.37 -8.44 0.10
CA ASP A 44 13.34 -9.00 1.46
C ASP A 44 11.95 -9.59 1.72
N ALA A 45 11.81 -10.91 1.63
CA ALA A 45 10.54 -11.60 1.77
C ALA A 45 9.85 -11.41 3.13
N ARG A 46 10.55 -10.90 4.16
CA ARG A 46 9.93 -10.53 5.44
C ARG A 46 9.18 -9.20 5.38
N LYS A 47 9.43 -8.40 4.35
CA LYS A 47 8.79 -7.10 4.12
C LYS A 47 7.65 -7.24 3.12
N ARG A 48 6.67 -6.36 3.25
CA ARG A 48 5.61 -6.15 2.26
C ARG A 48 5.83 -4.84 1.51
N VAL A 49 5.42 -4.82 0.25
CA VAL A 49 5.30 -3.60 -0.56
C VAL A 49 3.85 -3.40 -0.95
N TYR A 50 3.47 -2.13 -1.10
CA TYR A 50 2.11 -1.66 -1.28
C TYR A 50 2.01 -0.86 -2.58
N ALA A 51 0.91 -1.00 -3.30
CA ALA A 51 0.60 -0.21 -4.48
C ALA A 51 -0.91 0.06 -4.56
N LEU A 52 -1.28 1.14 -5.26
CA LEU A 52 -2.67 1.43 -5.58
C LEU A 52 -3.27 0.31 -6.43
N ASN A 53 -4.49 -0.09 -6.10
CA ASN A 53 -5.29 -0.99 -6.90
C ASN A 53 -6.06 -0.17 -7.96
N ILE A 54 -5.43 0.07 -9.11
CA ILE A 54 -6.01 0.87 -10.21
C ILE A 54 -7.12 0.14 -10.99
N ASP A 55 -7.29 -1.15 -10.74
CA ASP A 55 -8.31 -1.99 -11.37
C ASP A 55 -9.49 -2.29 -10.41
N ALA A 56 -9.56 -1.61 -9.25
CA ALA A 56 -10.67 -1.73 -8.32
C ALA A 56 -11.96 -1.21 -8.96
N GLU A 57 -12.72 -2.09 -9.62
CA GLU A 57 -14.13 -1.80 -9.90
C GLU A 57 -14.84 -1.59 -8.56
N PRO A 58 -15.64 -0.51 -8.41
CA PRO A 58 -16.40 -0.29 -7.18
C PRO A 58 -17.35 -1.47 -6.96
N GLN A 59 -17.10 -2.25 -5.91
CA GLN A 59 -17.98 -3.35 -5.52
C GLN A 59 -19.36 -2.77 -5.19
N PRO A 60 -20.45 -3.20 -5.86
CA PRO A 60 -21.79 -2.75 -5.52
C PRO A 60 -22.19 -3.30 -4.15
N THR A 61 -22.62 -2.41 -3.26
CA THR A 61 -23.15 -2.71 -1.91
C THR A 61 -24.43 -3.54 -1.96
#